data_AF-A0A969FH47-F1
#
_entry.id   AF-A0A969FH47-F1
#
_cell.length_a   1.000
_cell.length_b   1.000
_cell.length_c   1.000
_cell.angle_alpha   90.00
_cell.angle_beta   90.00
_cell.angle_gamma   90.00
#
_symmetry.space_group_name_H-M   'P 1'
#
loop_
_entity.id
_entity.type
_entity.pdbx_description
1 polymer ?
#
loop_
_entity_poly.entity_id
_entity_poly.type
_entity_poly.pdbx_seq_one_letter_code
_entity_poly.pdbx_strand_id
1 'polypeptide(L)'
;MLFRWIAEQQRQAQEAEAIRWLYVALTRARDRLILTANEPSKGQLDRLRPGLEAADIPMQMWEYEEEDAAIVPPPPPQFTSIDRPLLIDPIAWMPSELPARALGEYHQCPQRFAFRYRDGHPGLDASTRQRDRLLALVRQLMISDDRIKTATTLDTSPRLRNRAIALVEKFETLKAFAAVRKLVAQVDHADRGGRSVRLEIEGVTVYGTIDLVATDWIGIWVVDELDRSAQAADWIEAWVYAQANVQVAQAAQMSRVYIIDLETKRTLDLTAIELTALEPISRTIVVKIRAGQFEATRAIARVRLALMLRSVPIATCFNGFQRTKP
;
A
#
# COMPACT_ATOMS: atom_id res chain seq x y z
N MET A 1 -44.08 27.56 5.27
CA MET A 1 -44.15 26.44 6.25
C MET A 1 -43.16 25.31 5.91
N LEU A 2 -43.03 24.89 4.65
CA LEU A 2 -42.12 23.82 4.21
C LEU A 2 -40.65 24.01 4.65
N PHE A 3 -40.09 25.22 4.50
CA PHE A 3 -38.71 25.50 4.92
C PHE A 3 -38.45 25.35 6.43
N ARG A 4 -39.44 25.64 7.28
CA ARG A 4 -39.31 25.43 8.73
C ARG A 4 -39.34 23.94 9.08
N TRP A 5 -40.15 23.16 8.37
CA TRP A 5 -40.21 21.71 8.54
C TRP A 5 -38.93 21.01 8.09
N ILE A 6 -38.35 21.42 6.94
CA ILE A 6 -37.07 20.89 6.46
C ILE A 6 -35.93 21.24 7.43
N ALA A 7 -35.88 22.48 7.93
CA ALA A 7 -34.88 22.90 8.91
C ALA A 7 -34.98 22.09 10.21
N GLU A 8 -36.20 21.81 10.67
CA GLU A 8 -36.42 20.98 11.86
C GLU A 8 -36.01 19.52 11.64
N GLN A 9 -36.29 18.95 10.48
CA GLN A 9 -35.82 17.60 10.11
C GLN A 9 -34.29 17.52 10.04
N GLN A 10 -33.63 18.53 9.48
CA GLN A 10 -32.17 18.60 9.43
C GLN A 10 -31.57 18.73 10.82
N ARG A 11 -32.16 19.53 11.70
CA ARG A 11 -31.74 19.68 13.09
C ARG A 11 -31.85 18.35 13.85
N GLN A 12 -32.95 17.62 13.68
CA GLN A 12 -33.14 16.30 14.28
C GLN A 12 -32.11 15.28 13.79
N ALA A 13 -31.79 15.28 12.48
CA ALA A 13 -30.77 14.41 11.93
C ALA A 13 -29.37 14.73 12.47
N GLN A 14 -29.01 16.01 12.57
CA GLN A 14 -27.75 16.46 13.15
C GLN A 14 -27.63 16.11 14.64
N GLU A 15 -28.73 16.24 15.39
CA GLU A 15 -28.77 15.84 16.80
C GLU A 15 -28.60 14.33 16.99
N ALA A 16 -29.26 13.52 16.17
CA ALA A 16 -29.10 12.06 16.19
C ALA A 16 -27.66 11.63 15.83
N GLU A 17 -27.07 12.30 14.84
CA GLU A 17 -25.67 12.07 14.47
C GLU A 17 -24.73 12.47 15.61
N ALA A 18 -24.90 13.66 16.21
CA ALA A 18 -24.09 14.11 17.34
C ALA A 18 -24.12 13.11 18.52
N ILE A 19 -25.28 12.52 18.83
CA ILE A 19 -25.42 11.49 19.87
C ILE A 19 -24.63 10.22 19.49
N ARG A 20 -24.69 9.80 18.22
CA ARG A 20 -23.94 8.64 17.73
C ARG A 20 -22.43 8.85 17.82
N TRP A 21 -21.95 10.03 17.44
CA TRP A 21 -20.53 10.39 17.55
C TRP A 21 -20.06 10.41 19.00
N LEU A 22 -20.87 10.97 19.90
CA LEU A 22 -20.61 10.96 21.33
C LEU A 22 -20.47 9.53 21.86
N TYR A 23 -21.43 8.64 21.56
CA TYR A 23 -21.37 7.22 21.95
C TYR A 23 -20.10 6.50 21.45
N VAL A 24 -19.69 6.74 20.20
CA VAL A 24 -18.45 6.15 19.65
C VAL A 24 -17.21 6.69 20.36
N ALA A 25 -17.18 7.98 20.72
CA ALA A 25 -16.10 8.56 21.49
C ALA A 25 -16.01 7.95 22.89
N LEU A 26 -17.16 7.76 23.57
CA LEU A 26 -17.20 7.16 24.90
C LEU A 26 -16.73 5.71 24.90
N THR A 27 -17.17 4.90 23.95
CA THR A 27 -16.83 3.47 23.85
C THR A 27 -15.38 3.19 23.42
N ARG A 28 -14.66 4.20 22.92
CA ARG A 28 -13.22 4.11 22.62
C ARG A 28 -12.31 4.48 23.80
N ALA A 29 -12.84 5.15 24.82
CA ALA A 29 -12.08 5.41 26.04
C ALA A 29 -11.95 4.11 26.83
N ARG A 30 -10.75 3.50 26.83
CA ARG A 30 -10.56 2.10 27.26
C ARG A 30 -10.77 1.86 28.76
N ASP A 31 -10.36 2.80 29.62
CA ASP A 31 -10.24 2.50 31.06
C ASP A 31 -11.07 3.44 31.95
N ARG A 32 -11.15 4.74 31.65
CA ARG A 32 -11.94 5.74 32.41
C ARG A 32 -12.41 6.88 31.52
N LEU A 33 -13.62 7.38 31.79
CA LEU A 33 -14.21 8.55 31.16
C LEU A 33 -14.55 9.58 32.24
N ILE A 34 -14.02 10.79 32.12
CA ILE A 34 -14.34 11.91 33.03
C ILE A 34 -15.16 12.92 32.23
N LEU A 35 -16.39 13.17 32.69
CA LEU A 35 -17.28 14.18 32.10
C LEU A 35 -17.38 15.36 33.06
N THR A 36 -17.04 16.56 32.59
CA THR A 36 -17.12 17.80 33.38
C THR A 36 -18.34 18.60 32.96
N ALA A 37 -19.18 18.99 33.91
CA ALA A 37 -20.33 19.87 33.69
C ALA A 37 -20.46 20.86 34.85
N ASN A 38 -20.95 22.07 34.56
CA ASN A 38 -21.16 23.10 35.58
C ASN A 38 -22.37 22.81 36.49
N GLU A 39 -23.26 21.90 36.08
CA GLU A 39 -24.43 21.48 36.85
C GLU A 39 -24.69 19.98 36.62
N PRO A 40 -25.15 19.24 37.65
CA PRO A 40 -25.36 17.78 37.59
C PRO A 40 -26.52 17.34 36.69
N SER A 41 -27.39 18.27 36.29
CA SER A 41 -28.60 18.04 35.49
C SER A 41 -28.67 18.95 34.26
N LYS A 42 -27.52 19.36 33.71
CA LYS A 42 -27.47 20.10 32.46
C LYS A 42 -26.38 19.58 31.53
N GLY A 43 -26.53 19.93 30.25
CA GLY A 43 -25.58 19.61 29.20
C GLY A 43 -25.85 18.28 28.53
N GLN A 44 -24.80 17.61 28.04
CA GLN A 44 -24.95 16.34 27.31
C GLN A 44 -25.07 15.12 28.24
N LEU A 45 -24.87 15.29 29.57
CA LEU A 45 -24.98 14.22 30.56
C LEU A 45 -26.42 13.70 30.72
N ASP A 46 -27.42 14.58 30.68
CA ASP A 46 -28.84 14.17 30.72
C ASP A 46 -29.25 13.34 29.50
N ARG A 47 -28.64 13.62 28.34
CA ARG A 47 -28.90 12.87 27.11
C ARG A 47 -28.28 11.47 27.14
N LEU A 48 -27.22 11.29 27.92
CA LEU A 48 -26.51 10.02 28.08
C LEU A 48 -27.09 9.16 29.21
N ARG A 49 -27.72 9.79 30.21
CA ARG A 49 -28.25 9.16 31.42
C ARG A 49 -29.12 7.91 31.16
N PRO A 50 -30.11 7.93 30.23
CA PRO A 50 -30.92 6.73 29.97
C PRO A 50 -30.09 5.56 29.43
N GLY A 51 -29.04 5.84 28.66
CA GLY A 51 -28.16 4.82 28.09
C GLY A 51 -27.17 4.25 29.10
N LEU A 52 -26.69 5.09 30.04
CA LEU A 52 -25.80 4.65 31.12
C LEU A 52 -26.57 3.79 32.15
N GLU A 53 -27.80 4.17 32.48
CA GLU A 53 -28.71 3.38 33.33
C GLU A 53 -29.07 2.04 32.69
N ALA A 54 -29.39 2.03 31.39
CA ALA A 54 -29.69 0.79 30.66
C ALA A 54 -28.49 -0.18 30.55
N ALA A 55 -27.26 0.35 30.65
CA ALA A 55 -26.03 -0.41 30.60
C ALA A 55 -25.48 -0.78 31.99
N ASP A 56 -26.20 -0.46 33.07
CA ASP A 56 -25.80 -0.70 34.46
C ASP A 56 -24.43 -0.13 34.82
N ILE A 57 -24.10 1.05 34.26
CA ILE A 57 -22.83 1.73 34.52
C ILE A 57 -22.99 2.64 35.75
N PRO A 58 -22.24 2.41 36.84
CA PRO A 58 -22.35 3.24 38.05
C PRO A 58 -21.81 4.65 37.77
N MET A 59 -22.65 5.67 38.00
CA MET A 59 -22.25 7.06 37.93
C MET A 59 -21.84 7.54 39.33
N GLN A 60 -20.59 7.98 39.47
CA GLN A 60 -20.10 8.64 40.68
C GLN A 60 -20.00 10.14 40.42
N MET A 61 -20.74 10.93 41.19
CA MET A 61 -20.62 12.38 41.18
C MET A 61 -19.50 12.80 42.12
N TRP A 62 -18.57 13.62 41.62
CA TRP A 62 -17.56 14.28 42.45
C TRP A 62 -17.97 15.74 42.55
N GLU A 63 -18.32 16.17 43.77
CA GLU A 63 -18.53 17.59 44.05
C GLU A 63 -17.17 18.28 44.06
N TYR A 64 -17.11 19.42 43.39
CA TYR A 64 -15.91 20.24 43.35
C TYR A 64 -15.99 21.25 44.49
N GLU A 65 -15.14 21.11 45.51
CA GLU A 65 -14.97 22.09 46.56
C GLU A 65 -13.84 23.05 46.18
N GLU A 66 -14.00 24.37 46.41
CA GLU A 66 -12.95 25.35 46.08
C GLU A 66 -11.64 25.09 46.85
N GLU A 67 -11.71 24.36 47.95
CA GLU A 67 -10.56 23.94 48.77
C GLU A 67 -9.70 22.89 48.05
N ASP A 68 -10.29 22.09 47.15
CA ASP A 68 -9.59 21.14 46.26
C ASP A 68 -8.96 21.81 45.03
N ALA A 69 -9.28 23.09 44.78
CA ALA A 69 -8.67 23.92 43.75
C ALA A 69 -7.24 24.35 44.10
N ALA A 70 -6.80 24.09 45.34
CA ALA A 70 -5.46 24.39 45.78
C ALA A 70 -4.46 23.62 44.91
N ILE A 71 -3.73 24.35 44.05
CA ILE A 71 -2.60 23.81 43.31
C ILE A 71 -1.52 23.47 44.36
N VAL A 72 -1.58 22.27 44.91
CA VAL A 72 -0.42 21.70 45.61
C VAL A 72 0.63 21.52 44.53
N PRO A 73 1.77 22.24 44.59
CA PRO A 73 2.84 21.98 43.64
C PRO A 73 3.17 20.50 43.75
N PRO A 74 3.11 19.73 42.65
CA PRO A 74 3.39 18.31 42.72
C PRO A 74 4.75 18.15 43.38
N PRO A 75 4.92 17.19 44.32
CA PRO A 75 6.24 16.90 44.84
C PRO A 75 7.17 16.70 43.63
N PRO A 76 8.39 17.28 43.66
CA PRO A 76 9.30 17.15 42.54
C PRO A 76 9.41 15.66 42.21
N PRO A 77 9.26 15.27 40.94
CA PRO A 77 9.22 13.87 40.55
C PRO A 77 10.46 13.19 41.13
N GLN A 78 10.23 12.22 42.02
CA GLN A 78 11.30 11.37 42.51
C GLN A 78 11.67 10.45 41.35
N PHE A 79 12.64 10.88 40.56
CA PHE A 79 13.28 10.00 39.61
C PHE A 79 13.98 8.91 40.43
N THR A 80 13.36 7.73 40.52
CA THR A 80 14.14 6.53 40.80
C THR A 80 15.17 6.47 39.68
N SER A 81 16.46 6.45 40.02
CA SER A 81 17.52 6.21 39.04
C SER A 81 17.23 4.85 38.43
N ILE A 82 16.58 4.85 37.26
CA ILE A 82 16.34 3.63 36.50
C ILE A 82 17.72 3.23 35.99
N ASP A 83 18.42 2.42 36.77
CA ASP A 83 19.70 1.80 36.43
C ASP A 83 19.50 0.63 35.44
N ARG A 84 18.54 0.81 34.52
CA ARG A 84 18.32 -0.11 33.40
C ARG A 84 18.95 0.54 32.18
N PRO A 85 19.72 -0.22 31.37
CA PRO A 85 20.22 0.29 30.11
C PRO A 85 19.01 0.78 29.31
N LEU A 86 19.00 2.08 29.10
CA LEU A 86 17.99 2.75 28.30
C LEU A 86 18.20 2.17 26.89
N LEU A 87 17.28 1.31 26.45
CA LEU A 87 17.21 0.74 25.10
C LEU A 87 16.86 1.87 24.11
N ILE A 88 17.71 2.91 24.04
CA ILE A 88 17.58 4.06 23.13
C ILE A 88 18.24 3.72 21.80
N ASP A 89 19.03 2.64 21.74
CA ASP A 89 19.54 2.17 20.47
C ASP A 89 18.35 1.80 19.59
N PRO A 90 18.12 2.52 18.48
CA PRO A 90 17.03 2.20 17.60
C PRO A 90 17.25 0.76 17.14
N ILE A 91 16.26 -0.10 17.42
CA ILE A 91 16.26 -1.47 16.91
C ILE A 91 16.48 -1.36 15.41
N ALA A 92 17.58 -1.94 14.92
CA ALA A 92 17.88 -1.95 13.50
C ALA A 92 16.66 -2.57 12.80
N TRP A 93 16.02 -1.79 11.93
CA TRP A 93 14.86 -2.27 11.19
C TRP A 93 15.31 -3.39 10.25
N MET A 94 14.90 -4.62 10.55
CA MET A 94 15.20 -5.80 9.76
C MET A 94 13.88 -6.43 9.31
N PRO A 95 13.42 -6.16 8.08
CA PRO A 95 12.20 -6.77 7.59
C PRO A 95 12.44 -8.27 7.39
N SER A 96 11.60 -9.11 7.99
CA SER A 96 11.57 -10.53 7.68
C SER A 96 10.92 -10.80 6.33
N GLU A 97 10.00 -9.92 5.90
CA GLU A 97 9.26 -10.05 4.65
C GLU A 97 9.12 -8.72 3.90
N LEU A 98 9.20 -8.77 2.57
CA LEU A 98 8.98 -7.62 1.69
C LEU A 98 8.22 -8.03 0.43
N PRO A 99 7.32 -7.20 -0.12
CA PRO A 99 6.75 -7.47 -1.44
C PRO A 99 7.82 -7.25 -2.52
N ALA A 100 7.76 -8.01 -3.61
CA ALA A 100 8.73 -7.94 -4.73
C ALA A 100 8.89 -6.52 -5.28
N ARG A 101 7.77 -5.80 -5.44
CA ARG A 101 7.74 -4.40 -5.85
C ARG A 101 8.56 -3.46 -4.95
N ALA A 102 8.74 -3.81 -3.68
CA ALA A 102 9.53 -2.99 -2.75
C ALA A 102 11.01 -2.93 -3.15
N LEU A 103 11.55 -3.99 -3.76
CA LEU A 103 12.93 -3.96 -4.26
C LEU A 103 13.10 -2.98 -5.43
N GLY A 104 12.15 -2.97 -6.36
CA GLY A 104 12.09 -2.00 -7.44
C GLY A 104 11.92 -0.56 -6.93
N GLU A 105 11.09 -0.37 -5.89
CA GLU A 105 10.90 0.92 -5.25
C GLU A 105 12.18 1.42 -4.56
N TYR A 106 12.90 0.54 -3.86
CA TYR A 106 14.20 0.85 -3.28
C TYR A 106 15.23 1.23 -4.34
N HIS A 107 15.28 0.47 -5.45
CA HIS A 107 16.18 0.76 -6.56
C HIS A 107 15.96 2.15 -7.15
N GLN A 108 14.69 2.55 -7.31
CA GLN A 108 14.35 3.89 -7.79
C GLN A 108 14.67 4.98 -6.77
N CYS A 109 14.30 4.77 -5.50
CA CYS A 109 14.51 5.73 -4.43
C CYS A 109 14.50 5.05 -3.04
N PRO A 110 15.67 4.83 -2.42
CA PRO A 110 15.77 4.24 -1.08
C PRO A 110 15.01 5.02 0.00
N GLN A 111 14.97 6.35 -0.12
CA GLN A 111 14.24 7.20 0.82
C GLN A 111 12.72 7.04 0.69
N ARG A 112 12.20 6.89 -0.54
CA ARG A 112 10.77 6.63 -0.79
C ARG A 112 10.38 5.25 -0.25
N PHE A 113 11.23 4.25 -0.48
CA PHE A 113 11.08 2.94 0.12
C PHE A 113 11.00 3.02 1.65
N ALA A 114 11.93 3.72 2.30
CA ALA A 114 11.94 3.83 3.76
C ALA A 114 10.66 4.48 4.29
N PHE A 115 10.23 5.58 3.65
CA PHE A 115 8.99 6.24 4.01
C PHE A 115 7.78 5.31 3.91
N ARG A 116 7.72 4.48 2.86
CA ARG A 116 6.57 3.57 2.63
C ARG A 116 6.61 2.32 3.50
N TYR A 117 7.74 1.63 3.55
CA TYR A 117 7.86 0.28 4.11
C TYR A 117 8.44 0.25 5.52
N ARG A 118 9.38 1.14 5.86
CA ARG A 118 9.94 1.24 7.21
C ARG A 118 9.06 2.07 8.12
N ASP A 119 8.65 3.25 7.65
CA ASP A 119 7.89 4.22 8.44
C ASP A 119 6.36 3.95 8.38
N GLY A 120 5.94 2.98 7.57
CA GLY A 120 4.53 2.56 7.45
C GLY A 120 3.62 3.59 6.79
N HIS A 121 4.18 4.58 6.09
CA HIS A 121 3.37 5.62 5.46
C HIS A 121 2.64 5.04 4.24
N PRO A 122 1.32 5.26 4.06
CA PRO A 122 0.53 4.68 2.98
C PRO A 122 0.85 5.25 1.57
N GLY A 123 2.02 5.91 1.41
CA GLY A 123 2.35 6.78 0.29
C GLY A 123 1.57 8.09 0.32
N LEU A 124 2.12 9.14 -0.30
CA LEU A 124 1.43 10.43 -0.46
C LEU A 124 0.47 10.42 -1.65
N ASP A 125 0.43 9.36 -2.45
CA ASP A 125 -0.19 9.41 -3.75
C ASP A 125 -1.40 8.47 -3.81
N ALA A 126 -2.60 9.07 -3.70
CA ALA A 126 -3.86 8.39 -4.00
C ALA A 126 -3.81 7.68 -5.38
N SER A 127 -2.93 8.14 -6.28
CA SER A 127 -2.61 7.50 -7.55
C SER A 127 -2.01 6.09 -7.40
N THR A 128 -1.09 5.79 -6.48
CA THR A 128 -0.58 4.41 -6.32
C THR A 128 -1.69 3.47 -5.87
N ARG A 129 -2.50 3.87 -4.88
CA ARG A 129 -3.63 3.05 -4.44
C ARG A 129 -4.68 2.86 -5.53
N GLN A 130 -4.94 3.89 -6.35
CA GLN A 130 -5.82 3.77 -7.51
C GLN A 130 -5.24 2.85 -8.58
N ARG A 131 -3.93 2.89 -8.83
CA ARG A 131 -3.23 1.99 -9.76
C ARG A 131 -3.28 0.55 -9.30
N ASP A 132 -3.01 0.27 -8.04
CA ASP A 132 -3.06 -1.08 -7.48
C ASP A 132 -4.48 -1.66 -7.57
N ARG A 133 -5.50 -0.83 -7.28
CA ARG A 133 -6.90 -1.20 -7.48
C ARG A 133 -7.24 -1.43 -8.95
N LEU A 134 -6.75 -0.59 -9.85
CA LEU A 134 -6.94 -0.75 -11.30
C LEU A 134 -6.33 -2.06 -11.79
N LEU A 135 -5.09 -2.36 -11.40
CA LEU A 135 -4.38 -3.58 -11.77
C LEU A 135 -5.11 -4.82 -11.24
N ALA A 136 -5.56 -4.79 -9.98
CA ALA A 136 -6.34 -5.88 -9.40
C ALA A 136 -7.65 -6.15 -10.18
N LEU A 137 -8.36 -5.09 -10.57
CA LEU A 137 -9.58 -5.23 -11.38
C LEU A 137 -9.27 -5.78 -12.78
N VAL A 138 -8.21 -5.30 -13.43
CA VAL A 138 -7.75 -5.83 -14.72
C VAL A 138 -7.45 -7.33 -14.60
N ARG A 139 -6.69 -7.74 -13.58
CA ARG A 139 -6.36 -9.15 -13.33
C ARG A 139 -7.62 -10.01 -13.21
N GLN A 140 -8.60 -9.56 -12.43
CA GLN A 140 -9.89 -10.26 -12.28
C GLN A 140 -10.67 -10.36 -13.58
N LEU A 141 -10.70 -9.29 -14.39
CA LEU A 141 -11.39 -9.30 -15.68
C LEU A 141 -10.67 -10.17 -16.73
N MET A 142 -9.34 -10.21 -16.71
CA MET A 142 -8.54 -10.99 -17.65
C MET A 142 -8.74 -12.51 -17.49
N ILE A 143 -9.07 -12.96 -16.28
CA ILE A 143 -9.27 -14.39 -15.98
C ILE A 143 -10.73 -14.83 -15.95
N SER A 144 -11.66 -13.88 -15.94
CA SER A 144 -13.09 -14.20 -15.88
C SER A 144 -13.61 -14.64 -17.24
N ASP A 145 -14.35 -15.76 -17.23
CA ASP A 145 -15.12 -16.24 -18.38
C ASP A 145 -16.33 -15.33 -18.68
N ASP A 146 -16.90 -14.68 -17.65
CA ASP A 146 -18.01 -13.73 -17.77
C ASP A 146 -17.61 -12.36 -17.20
N ARG A 147 -16.93 -11.58 -18.03
CA ARG A 147 -16.42 -10.27 -17.65
C ARG A 147 -17.50 -9.26 -17.35
N ILE A 148 -18.69 -9.37 -17.96
CA ILE A 148 -19.79 -8.44 -17.71
C ILE A 148 -20.32 -8.69 -16.29
N LYS A 149 -20.50 -9.95 -15.91
CA LYS A 149 -20.87 -10.32 -14.55
C LYS A 149 -19.79 -9.96 -13.54
N THR A 150 -18.52 -10.21 -13.83
CA THR A 150 -17.41 -9.81 -12.94
C THR A 150 -17.35 -8.29 -12.79
N ALA A 151 -17.41 -7.54 -13.89
CA ALA A 151 -17.39 -6.08 -13.84
C ALA A 151 -18.58 -5.51 -13.06
N THR A 152 -19.76 -6.11 -13.14
CA THR A 152 -20.98 -5.62 -12.46
C THR A 152 -21.00 -5.94 -10.96
N THR A 153 -20.45 -7.08 -10.55
CA THR A 153 -20.42 -7.55 -9.15
C THR A 153 -19.35 -6.88 -8.27
N LEU A 154 -18.34 -6.25 -8.87
CA LEU A 154 -17.29 -5.58 -8.12
C LEU A 154 -17.78 -4.26 -7.50
N ASP A 155 -17.64 -4.15 -6.17
CA ASP A 155 -17.90 -2.92 -5.42
C ASP A 155 -16.78 -1.90 -5.68
N THR A 156 -16.86 -1.25 -6.84
CA THR A 156 -15.89 -0.25 -7.29
C THR A 156 -16.54 0.86 -8.07
N SER A 157 -15.91 2.04 -8.04
CA SER A 157 -16.39 3.23 -8.75
C SER A 157 -16.57 2.94 -10.26
N PRO A 158 -17.63 3.48 -10.90
CA PRO A 158 -17.85 3.31 -12.35
C PRO A 158 -16.65 3.75 -13.20
N ARG A 159 -15.96 4.83 -12.79
CA ARG A 159 -14.76 5.32 -13.49
C ARG A 159 -13.64 4.28 -13.53
N LEU A 160 -13.35 3.64 -12.40
CA LEU A 160 -12.28 2.64 -12.31
C LEU A 160 -12.66 1.35 -13.06
N ARG A 161 -13.93 0.94 -12.95
CA ARG A 161 -14.52 -0.18 -13.68
C ARG A 161 -14.40 -0.02 -15.19
N ASN A 162 -14.86 1.11 -15.71
CA ASN A 162 -14.84 1.40 -17.15
C ASN A 162 -13.40 1.49 -17.68
N ARG A 163 -12.46 2.04 -16.88
CA ARG A 163 -11.05 2.06 -17.25
C ARG A 163 -10.46 0.65 -17.32
N ALA A 164 -10.77 -0.23 -16.37
CA ALA A 164 -10.30 -1.61 -16.38
C ALA A 164 -10.83 -2.37 -17.61
N ILE A 165 -12.13 -2.24 -17.92
CA ILE A 165 -12.75 -2.82 -19.12
C ILE A 165 -12.03 -2.35 -20.38
N ALA A 166 -11.81 -1.03 -20.51
CA ALA A 166 -11.14 -0.47 -21.68
C ALA A 166 -9.69 -0.97 -21.84
N LEU A 167 -8.97 -1.24 -20.75
CA LEU A 167 -7.61 -1.81 -20.80
C LEU A 167 -7.64 -3.27 -21.28
N VAL A 168 -8.61 -4.05 -20.81
CA VAL A 168 -8.80 -5.44 -21.25
C VAL A 168 -9.20 -5.49 -22.73
N GLU A 169 -10.14 -4.64 -23.17
CA GLU A 169 -10.53 -4.54 -24.59
C GLU A 169 -9.35 -4.13 -25.49
N LYS A 170 -8.50 -3.21 -25.02
CA LYS A 170 -7.25 -2.87 -25.72
C LYS A 170 -6.33 -4.08 -25.86
N PHE A 171 -6.17 -4.86 -24.78
CA PHE A 171 -5.36 -6.08 -24.84
C PHE A 171 -5.86 -7.05 -25.91
N GLU A 172 -7.18 -7.17 -26.08
CA GLU A 172 -7.80 -8.11 -27.03
C GLU A 172 -7.76 -7.65 -28.48
N THR A 173 -7.95 -6.36 -28.70
CA THR A 173 -8.18 -5.81 -30.04
C THR A 173 -6.89 -5.32 -30.70
N LEU A 174 -5.95 -4.78 -29.94
CA LEU A 174 -4.77 -4.15 -30.52
C LEU A 174 -3.81 -5.18 -31.12
N LYS A 175 -3.32 -4.92 -32.34
CA LYS A 175 -2.34 -5.77 -33.02
C LYS A 175 -1.02 -5.91 -32.25
N ALA A 176 -0.65 -4.89 -31.46
CA ALA A 176 0.56 -4.88 -30.65
C ALA A 176 0.64 -6.08 -29.68
N PHE A 177 -0.49 -6.55 -29.17
CA PHE A 177 -0.55 -7.68 -28.24
C PHE A 177 -0.82 -9.03 -28.92
N ALA A 178 -0.94 -9.08 -30.26
CA ALA A 178 -1.34 -10.30 -30.96
C ALA A 178 -0.39 -11.49 -30.71
N ALA A 179 0.92 -11.24 -30.58
CA ALA A 179 1.89 -12.28 -30.28
C ALA A 179 1.71 -12.83 -28.85
N VAL A 180 1.64 -11.94 -27.86
CA VAL A 180 1.41 -12.32 -26.46
C VAL A 180 0.07 -13.03 -26.28
N ARG A 181 -1.01 -12.58 -26.93
CA ARG A 181 -2.32 -13.26 -26.83
C ARG A 181 -2.26 -14.73 -27.23
N LYS A 182 -1.47 -15.07 -28.25
CA LYS A 182 -1.27 -16.48 -28.65
C LYS A 182 -0.58 -17.28 -27.55
N LEU A 183 0.40 -16.69 -26.85
CA LEU A 183 1.05 -17.31 -25.71
C LEU A 183 0.07 -17.48 -24.53
N VAL A 184 -0.67 -16.43 -24.18
CA VAL A 184 -1.67 -16.50 -23.08
C VAL A 184 -2.72 -17.58 -23.35
N ALA A 185 -3.15 -17.75 -24.60
CA ALA A 185 -4.11 -18.79 -24.97
C ALA A 185 -3.61 -20.22 -24.71
N GLN A 186 -2.29 -20.43 -24.62
CA GLN A 186 -1.66 -21.72 -24.31
C GLN A 186 -1.48 -21.97 -22.81
N VAL A 187 -1.67 -20.95 -21.97
CA VAL A 187 -1.59 -21.09 -20.49
C VAL A 187 -2.87 -21.75 -19.98
N ASP A 188 -2.75 -22.76 -19.13
CA ASP A 188 -3.90 -23.40 -18.50
C ASP A 188 -4.70 -22.41 -17.64
N HIS A 189 -6.03 -22.56 -17.59
CA HIS A 189 -6.89 -21.65 -16.82
C HIS A 189 -6.51 -21.57 -15.34
N ALA A 190 -6.05 -22.67 -14.73
CA ALA A 190 -5.60 -22.71 -13.34
C ALA A 190 -4.31 -21.89 -13.11
N ASP A 191 -3.54 -21.64 -14.17
CA ASP A 191 -2.29 -20.87 -14.15
C ASP A 191 -2.47 -19.44 -14.67
N ARG A 192 -3.72 -19.03 -14.91
CA ARG A 192 -4.12 -17.64 -15.14
C ARG A 192 -4.71 -17.09 -13.84
N GLY A 193 -4.20 -15.96 -13.35
CA GLY A 193 -4.89 -15.19 -12.30
C GLY A 193 -4.21 -15.09 -10.96
N GLY A 194 -2.91 -15.38 -10.90
CA GLY A 194 -2.12 -15.05 -9.74
C GLY A 194 -1.63 -16.27 -8.99
N ARG A 195 -0.48 -16.81 -9.38
CA ARG A 195 0.28 -17.74 -8.54
C ARG A 195 1.05 -16.94 -7.50
N SER A 196 0.73 -17.14 -6.23
CA SER A 196 1.52 -16.56 -5.14
C SER A 196 2.89 -17.23 -5.08
N VAL A 197 3.93 -16.42 -4.94
CA VAL A 197 5.31 -16.88 -4.89
C VAL A 197 6.07 -16.23 -3.74
N ARG A 198 7.07 -16.95 -3.24
CA ARG A 198 7.97 -16.51 -2.18
C ARG A 198 9.39 -16.88 -2.60
N LEU A 199 10.33 -15.98 -2.35
CA LEU A 199 11.74 -16.14 -2.63
C LEU A 199 12.55 -15.64 -1.45
N GLU A 200 13.39 -16.48 -0.88
CA GLU A 200 14.31 -16.06 0.15
C GLU A 200 15.56 -15.44 -0.49
N ILE A 201 15.89 -14.20 -0.10
CA ILE A 201 17.07 -13.47 -0.55
C ILE A 201 17.76 -12.92 0.68
N GLU A 202 18.99 -13.36 0.96
CA GLU A 202 19.81 -12.85 2.06
C GLU A 202 19.05 -12.79 3.41
N GLY A 203 18.26 -13.81 3.71
CA GLY A 203 17.45 -13.92 4.93
C GLY A 203 16.18 -13.05 4.98
N VAL A 204 15.79 -12.41 3.87
CA VAL A 204 14.50 -11.71 3.72
C VAL A 204 13.62 -12.51 2.77
N THR A 205 12.38 -12.77 3.18
CA THR A 205 11.39 -13.40 2.30
C THR A 205 10.73 -12.34 1.41
N VAL A 206 10.98 -12.43 0.12
CA VAL A 206 10.36 -11.57 -0.88
C VAL A 206 9.15 -12.28 -1.47
N TYR A 207 7.97 -11.64 -1.47
CA TYR A 207 6.73 -12.27 -1.92
C TYR A 207 6.00 -11.46 -2.99
N GLY A 208 5.13 -12.13 -3.74
CA GLY A 208 4.21 -11.47 -4.67
C GLY A 208 3.37 -12.47 -5.45
N THR A 209 2.83 -12.03 -6.58
CA THR A 209 1.84 -12.79 -7.34
C THR A 209 2.15 -12.68 -8.83
N ILE A 210 2.32 -13.83 -9.49
CA ILE A 210 2.58 -13.94 -10.93
C ILE A 210 1.27 -14.10 -11.69
N ASP A 211 1.04 -13.26 -12.68
CA ASP A 211 -0.26 -13.22 -13.37
C ASP A 211 -0.51 -14.40 -14.30
N LEU A 212 0.54 -14.82 -15.02
CA LEU A 212 0.52 -15.93 -15.95
C LEU A 212 1.73 -16.82 -15.71
N VAL A 213 1.52 -18.13 -15.61
CA VAL A 213 2.60 -19.10 -15.45
C VAL A 213 2.50 -20.17 -16.53
N ALA A 214 3.56 -20.31 -17.32
CA ALA A 214 3.74 -21.42 -18.25
C ALA A 214 4.95 -22.26 -17.84
N THR A 215 5.27 -23.28 -18.63
CA THR A 215 6.38 -24.20 -18.35
C THR A 215 7.75 -23.51 -18.41
N ASP A 216 7.95 -22.61 -19.37
CA ASP A 216 9.25 -21.99 -19.70
C ASP A 216 9.23 -20.46 -19.66
N TRP A 217 8.07 -19.85 -19.41
CA TRP A 217 7.91 -18.40 -19.30
C TRP A 217 6.86 -17.99 -18.26
N ILE A 218 6.95 -16.75 -17.78
CA ILE A 218 5.92 -16.10 -16.96
C ILE A 218 5.49 -14.77 -17.56
N GLY A 219 4.26 -14.35 -17.30
CA GLY A 219 3.70 -13.09 -17.75
C GLY A 219 3.22 -12.24 -16.57
N ILE A 220 3.44 -10.93 -16.66
CA ILE A 220 3.06 -9.96 -15.64
C ILE A 220 2.30 -8.82 -16.32
N TRP A 221 1.10 -8.51 -15.82
CA TRP A 221 0.32 -7.36 -16.27
C TRP A 221 0.77 -6.11 -15.53
N VAL A 222 0.94 -5.02 -16.27
CA VAL A 222 1.17 -3.69 -15.69
C VAL A 222 0.24 -2.66 -16.34
N VAL A 223 -0.18 -1.70 -15.52
CA VAL A 223 -1.09 -0.59 -15.87
C VAL A 223 -0.43 0.77 -15.59
N ASP A 224 0.89 0.79 -15.67
CA ASP A 224 1.73 1.98 -15.49
C ASP A 224 2.31 2.41 -16.83
N GLU A 225 2.56 3.70 -17.01
CA GLU A 225 3.42 4.12 -18.11
C GLU A 225 4.84 3.62 -17.86
N LEU A 226 5.27 2.63 -18.66
CA LEU A 226 6.69 2.26 -18.75
C LEU A 226 7.51 3.44 -19.30
N ASP A 227 7.83 4.42 -18.46
CA ASP A 227 8.95 5.31 -18.71
C ASP A 227 10.28 4.54 -18.54
N ARG A 228 11.34 4.96 -19.23
CA ARG A 228 12.66 4.31 -19.17
C ARG A 228 13.22 4.26 -17.74
N SER A 229 12.80 5.18 -16.87
CA SER A 229 13.17 5.19 -15.44
C SER A 229 12.39 4.16 -14.61
N ALA A 230 11.17 3.80 -15.02
CA ALA A 230 10.33 2.78 -14.39
C ALA A 230 10.76 1.35 -14.76
N GLN A 231 11.30 1.19 -15.97
CA GLN A 231 11.69 -0.10 -16.55
C GLN A 231 12.61 -0.94 -15.64
N ALA A 232 13.60 -0.33 -14.98
CA ALA A 232 14.52 -1.07 -14.11
C ALA A 232 13.86 -1.64 -12.84
N ALA A 233 12.82 -0.99 -12.30
CA ALA A 233 12.11 -1.48 -11.13
C ALA A 233 11.24 -2.69 -11.48
N ASP A 234 10.53 -2.62 -12.61
CA ASP A 234 9.69 -3.71 -13.08
C ASP A 234 10.53 -4.93 -13.45
N TRP A 235 11.77 -4.72 -13.92
CA TRP A 235 12.72 -5.79 -14.19
C TRP A 235 13.18 -6.52 -12.92
N ILE A 236 13.43 -5.78 -11.84
CA ILE A 236 13.79 -6.39 -10.54
C ILE A 236 12.64 -7.23 -10.01
N GLU A 237 11.40 -6.72 -10.09
CA GLU A 237 10.21 -7.48 -9.72
C GLU A 237 10.05 -8.74 -10.59
N ALA A 238 10.23 -8.62 -11.91
CA ALA A 238 10.20 -9.73 -12.85
C ALA A 238 11.26 -10.80 -12.53
N TRP A 239 12.47 -10.39 -12.15
CA TRP A 239 13.52 -11.32 -11.72
C TRP A 239 13.11 -12.10 -10.47
N VAL A 240 12.55 -11.43 -9.45
CA VAL A 240 12.06 -12.11 -8.23
C VAL A 240 11.07 -13.20 -8.61
N TYR A 241 10.09 -12.88 -9.47
CA TYR A 241 9.08 -13.84 -9.89
C TYR A 241 9.65 -15.00 -10.71
N ALA A 242 10.59 -14.74 -11.60
CA ALA A 242 11.28 -15.80 -12.34
C ALA A 242 11.99 -16.77 -11.41
N GLN A 243 12.77 -16.26 -10.45
CA GLN A 243 13.52 -17.08 -9.51
C GLN A 243 12.60 -17.85 -8.55
N ALA A 244 11.56 -17.19 -8.04
CA ALA A 244 10.59 -17.82 -7.15
C ALA A 244 9.84 -18.96 -7.86
N ASN A 245 9.49 -18.78 -9.14
CA ASN A 245 8.82 -19.83 -9.89
C ASN A 245 9.73 -21.03 -10.19
N VAL A 246 11.03 -20.82 -10.43
CA VAL A 246 12.01 -21.91 -10.57
C VAL A 246 12.04 -22.78 -9.30
N GLN A 247 12.02 -22.15 -8.11
CA GLN A 247 12.02 -22.88 -6.84
C GLN A 247 10.73 -23.70 -6.62
N VAL A 248 9.57 -23.13 -6.96
CA VAL A 248 8.27 -23.77 -6.72
C VAL A 248 7.95 -24.85 -7.76
N ALA A 249 8.20 -24.56 -9.04
CA ALA A 249 7.81 -25.44 -10.14
C ALA A 249 8.83 -26.56 -10.42
N GLN A 250 9.97 -26.59 -9.70
CA GLN A 250 11.13 -27.43 -10.03
C GLN A 250 11.51 -27.36 -11.52
N ALA A 251 11.17 -26.24 -12.18
CA ALA A 251 11.42 -26.05 -13.59
C ALA A 251 12.92 -25.92 -13.77
N ALA A 252 13.51 -26.74 -14.66
CA ALA A 252 14.95 -26.80 -14.86
C ALA A 252 15.55 -25.43 -15.24
N GLN A 253 14.78 -24.55 -15.89
CA GLN A 253 15.14 -23.15 -16.10
C GLN A 253 13.94 -22.30 -16.53
N MET A 254 13.78 -21.12 -15.93
CA MET A 254 12.90 -20.09 -16.49
C MET A 254 13.64 -19.37 -17.61
N SER A 255 13.11 -19.41 -18.83
CA SER A 255 13.82 -18.88 -19.99
C SER A 255 13.42 -17.45 -20.33
N ARG A 256 12.18 -17.05 -20.00
CA ARG A 256 11.61 -15.76 -20.41
C ARG A 256 10.63 -15.16 -19.40
N VAL A 257 10.60 -13.83 -19.31
CA VAL A 257 9.54 -13.09 -18.61
C VAL A 257 8.94 -12.05 -19.55
N TYR A 258 7.62 -12.01 -19.65
CA TYR A 258 6.90 -10.99 -20.41
C TYR A 258 6.26 -9.97 -19.46
N ILE A 259 6.68 -8.71 -19.57
CA ILE A 259 6.01 -7.58 -18.91
C ILE A 259 5.06 -6.95 -19.92
N ILE A 260 3.77 -7.01 -19.65
CA ILE A 260 2.71 -6.62 -20.58
C ILE A 260 2.06 -5.34 -20.09
N ASP A 261 2.45 -4.22 -20.71
CA ASP A 261 1.99 -2.87 -20.36
C ASP A 261 0.79 -2.48 -21.22
N LEU A 262 -0.35 -2.45 -20.54
CA LEU A 262 -1.66 -2.17 -21.11
C LEU A 262 -1.87 -0.68 -21.41
N GLU A 263 -1.15 0.22 -20.73
CA GLU A 263 -1.27 1.66 -20.94
C GLU A 263 -0.42 2.09 -22.14
N THR A 264 0.86 1.71 -22.20
CA THR A 264 1.76 2.10 -23.31
C THR A 264 1.65 1.20 -24.54
N LYS A 265 0.87 0.11 -24.45
CA LYS A 265 0.62 -0.84 -25.54
C LYS A 265 1.88 -1.58 -25.96
N ARG A 266 2.71 -1.95 -24.98
CA ARG A 266 4.02 -2.57 -25.19
C ARG A 266 4.11 -3.89 -24.43
N THR A 267 4.95 -4.77 -24.96
CA THR A 267 5.42 -5.96 -24.26
C THR A 267 6.93 -5.87 -24.19
N LEU A 268 7.47 -6.00 -22.99
CA LEU A 268 8.89 -6.23 -22.79
C LEU A 268 9.13 -7.73 -22.61
N ASP A 269 10.20 -8.22 -23.20
CA ASP A 269 10.57 -9.63 -23.26
C ASP A 269 11.96 -9.76 -22.65
N LEU A 270 12.01 -10.25 -21.41
CA LEU A 270 13.24 -10.46 -20.67
C LEU A 270 13.74 -11.87 -20.89
N THR A 271 14.93 -11.98 -21.44
CA THR A 271 15.63 -13.23 -21.68
C THR A 271 16.33 -13.75 -20.42
N ALA A 272 16.69 -15.03 -20.40
CA ALA A 272 17.52 -15.61 -19.34
C ALA A 272 18.80 -14.81 -19.04
N ILE A 273 19.47 -14.27 -20.07
CA ILE A 273 20.69 -13.46 -19.91
C ILE A 273 20.40 -12.17 -19.13
N GLU A 274 19.30 -11.48 -19.47
CA GLU A 274 18.90 -10.25 -18.78
C GLU A 274 18.47 -10.53 -17.34
N LEU A 275 17.77 -11.65 -17.11
CA LEU A 275 17.38 -12.08 -15.76
C LEU A 275 18.62 -12.40 -14.91
N THR A 276 19.60 -13.13 -15.44
CA THR A 276 20.85 -13.42 -14.72
C THR A 276 21.60 -12.14 -14.36
N ALA A 277 21.59 -11.12 -15.22
CA ALA A 277 22.23 -9.84 -14.94
C ALA A 277 21.58 -9.05 -13.77
N LEU A 278 20.31 -9.34 -13.43
CA LEU A 278 19.57 -8.68 -12.35
C LEU A 278 19.80 -9.30 -10.97
N GLU A 279 20.34 -10.52 -10.90
CA GLU A 279 20.61 -11.21 -9.63
C GLU A 279 21.54 -10.41 -8.69
N PRO A 280 22.75 -10.00 -9.11
CA PRO A 280 23.66 -9.28 -8.22
C PRO A 280 23.07 -7.92 -7.78
N ILE A 281 22.29 -7.28 -8.65
CA ILE A 281 21.60 -6.01 -8.34
C ILE A 281 20.56 -6.24 -7.24
N SER A 282 19.72 -7.26 -7.40
CA SER A 282 18.63 -7.57 -6.46
C SER A 282 19.15 -8.01 -5.09
N ARG A 283 20.18 -8.86 -5.05
CA ARG A 283 20.86 -9.22 -3.79
C ARG A 283 21.47 -8.01 -3.11
N THR A 284 22.17 -7.16 -3.85
CA THR A 284 22.75 -5.92 -3.33
C THR A 284 21.69 -5.02 -2.70
N ILE A 285 20.51 -4.89 -3.33
CA ILE A 285 19.40 -4.11 -2.79
C ILE A 285 18.98 -4.65 -1.42
N VAL A 286 18.78 -5.97 -1.29
CA VAL A 286 18.37 -6.57 0.00
C VAL A 286 19.43 -6.38 1.08
N VAL A 287 20.72 -6.56 0.75
CA VAL A 287 21.82 -6.29 1.69
C VAL A 287 21.78 -4.85 2.19
N LYS A 288 21.58 -3.87 1.29
CA LYS A 288 21.52 -2.45 1.67
C LYS A 288 20.28 -2.11 2.51
N ILE A 289 19.13 -2.70 2.19
CA ILE A 289 17.90 -2.59 2.99
C ILE A 289 18.15 -3.07 4.41
N ARG A 290 18.74 -4.26 4.58
CA ARG A 290 19.08 -4.83 5.90
C ARG A 290 20.10 -4.01 6.67
N ALA A 291 21.03 -3.37 5.96
CA ALA A 291 22.01 -2.46 6.55
C ALA A 291 21.44 -1.08 6.91
N GLY A 292 20.12 -0.85 6.72
CA GLY A 292 19.47 0.42 7.05
C GLY A 292 19.85 1.58 6.12
N GLN A 293 20.39 1.28 4.92
CA GLN A 293 20.88 2.31 3.99
C GLN A 293 19.72 2.88 3.17
N PHE A 294 19.12 3.98 3.64
CA PHE A 294 17.96 4.61 3.01
C PHE A 294 18.23 6.03 2.50
N GLU A 295 19.50 6.43 2.44
CA GLU A 295 19.87 7.76 1.99
C GLU A 295 19.41 8.00 0.55
N ALA A 296 19.01 9.23 0.27
CA ALA A 296 18.60 9.65 -1.06
C ALA A 296 19.79 9.55 -2.01
N THR A 297 19.89 8.46 -2.74
CA THR A 297 20.77 8.40 -3.90
C THR A 297 20.20 9.30 -4.98
N ARG A 298 21.03 10.11 -5.64
CA ARG A 298 20.64 10.74 -6.92
C ARG A 298 20.08 9.63 -7.80
N ALA A 299 18.84 9.79 -8.29
CA ALA A 299 18.16 8.76 -9.06
C ALA A 299 19.12 8.19 -10.12
N ILE A 300 19.48 6.91 -9.97
CA ILE A 300 20.38 6.26 -10.92
C ILE A 300 19.54 5.98 -12.16
N ALA A 301 19.45 6.95 -13.06
CA ALA A 301 18.87 6.76 -14.39
C ALA A 301 19.78 5.91 -15.31
N ARG A 302 20.58 4.99 -14.75
CA ARG A 302 21.56 4.18 -15.49
C ARG A 302 21.68 2.78 -14.92
N VAL A 303 20.68 1.93 -15.16
CA VAL A 303 21.00 0.56 -15.55
C VAL A 303 21.33 0.64 -17.04
N ARG A 304 22.61 0.88 -17.32
CA ARG A 304 23.17 0.80 -18.67
C ARG A 304 23.38 -0.68 -18.94
N LEU A 305 22.31 -1.43 -19.24
CA LEU A 305 22.49 -2.70 -19.92
C LEU A 305 23.18 -2.34 -21.24
N ALA A 306 24.34 -2.91 -21.48
CA ALA A 306 25.27 -2.45 -22.52
C ALA A 306 24.69 -2.70 -23.92
N LEU A 307 23.82 -1.81 -24.43
CA LEU A 307 23.51 -1.63 -25.85
C LEU A 307 22.82 -0.26 -26.05
N MET A 308 23.63 0.69 -26.53
CA MET A 308 23.32 1.91 -27.29
C MET A 308 22.06 2.73 -26.93
N LEU A 309 22.24 3.91 -26.30
CA LEU A 309 21.94 5.28 -26.83
C LEU A 309 21.85 6.35 -25.72
N ARG A 310 21.77 7.62 -26.17
CA ARG A 310 22.23 8.89 -25.57
C ARG A 310 21.56 9.36 -24.25
N SER A 311 22.31 10.19 -23.56
CA SER A 311 22.07 10.88 -22.27
C SER A 311 20.99 11.96 -22.28
N VAL A 312 20.19 12.03 -21.20
CA VAL A 312 19.16 13.04 -20.86
C VAL A 312 19.27 13.34 -19.34
N PRO A 313 18.94 14.55 -18.83
CA PRO A 313 19.42 15.03 -17.53
C PRO A 313 18.66 14.51 -16.30
N ILE A 314 19.31 14.74 -15.16
CA ILE A 314 19.13 14.18 -13.82
C ILE A 314 17.97 14.88 -13.08
N ALA A 315 17.05 14.10 -12.51
CA ALA A 315 16.11 14.57 -11.49
C ALA A 315 16.49 13.97 -10.13
N THR A 316 16.65 14.82 -9.12
CA THR A 316 16.66 14.42 -7.71
C THR A 316 15.32 13.77 -7.36
N CYS A 317 15.32 12.72 -6.52
CA CYS A 317 14.14 11.93 -6.13
C CYS A 317 13.00 12.73 -5.45
N PHE A 318 13.14 14.05 -5.34
CA PHE A 318 12.33 14.96 -4.54
C PHE A 318 11.95 16.25 -5.29
N ASN A 319 11.60 16.20 -6.58
CA ASN A 319 11.08 17.39 -7.30
C ASN A 319 9.62 17.77 -6.94
N GLY A 320 9.18 17.52 -5.70
CA GLY A 320 7.86 17.91 -5.19
C GLY A 320 7.87 18.62 -3.83
N PHE A 321 9.05 18.83 -3.22
CA PHE A 321 9.18 19.45 -1.89
C PHE A 321 9.61 20.92 -2.01
N GLN A 322 8.81 21.77 -2.65
CA GLN A 322 8.90 23.18 -2.33
C GLN A 322 8.17 23.39 -1.01
N ARG A 323 8.94 23.47 0.08
CA ARG A 323 8.48 24.04 1.35
C ARG A 323 7.97 25.44 1.03
N THR A 324 6.65 25.64 0.99
CA THR A 324 6.08 26.95 1.28
C THR A 324 6.48 27.26 2.72
N LYS A 325 7.45 28.15 2.90
CA LYS A 325 7.73 28.75 4.20
C LYS A 325 6.49 29.53 4.65
N PRO A 326 6.20 29.57 5.96
CA PRO A 326 5.13 30.39 6.51
C PRO A 326 5.36 31.88 6.26
#